data_AF-A0A2G9CA71-F1
#
_entry.id   AF-A0A2G9CA71-F1
#
_cell.length_a   1.000
_cell.length_b   1.000
_cell.length_c   1.000
_cell.angle_alpha   90.00
_cell.angle_beta   90.00
_cell.angle_gamma   90.00
#
_symmetry.space_group_name_H-M   'P 1'
#
loop_
_entity.id
_entity.type
_entity.pdbx_description
1 polymer ?
#
loop_
_entity_poly.entity_id
_entity_poly.type
_entity_poly.pdbx_seq_one_letter_code
_entity_poly.pdbx_strand_id
1 'polypeptide(L)'
;MPAFVDKTLAVVRESHPGYRQSDDMLRDSIRAGFKRALLHGLTTDEQLMEYVLVMFASAPNFDQHPMIARVLGDARFPIEVRWERIFEEDFDDFWGEISEPDFYDGEYWKDPTQPKVKPLGPDEQPTADDWAELVVGLKQAQGPGPYPPATQKELDQAKQDLVNAIKKRRETTPEEWDAKAREVAKSLPKKRP
;
A
#
# COMPACT_ATOMS: atom_id res chain seq x y z
N MET A 1 -21.75 -4.65 7.55
CA MET A 1 -20.96 -3.56 6.93
C MET A 1 -21.79 -2.40 6.40
N PRO A 2 -22.90 -2.56 5.64
CA PRO A 2 -23.63 -1.41 5.07
C PRO A 2 -24.09 -0.38 6.12
N ALA A 3 -24.74 -0.84 7.20
CA ALA A 3 -25.20 0.04 8.28
C ALA A 3 -24.07 0.80 9.00
N PHE A 4 -22.87 0.22 9.06
CA PHE A 4 -21.72 0.87 9.70
C PHE A 4 -21.11 1.97 8.80
N VAL A 5 -21.03 1.72 7.49
CA VAL A 5 -20.63 2.75 6.50
C VAL A 5 -21.58 3.94 6.54
N ASP A 6 -22.90 3.70 6.61
CA ASP A 6 -23.88 4.79 6.68
C ASP A 6 -23.81 5.56 8.02
N LYS A 7 -23.48 4.88 9.13
CA LYS A 7 -23.20 5.54 10.42
C LYS A 7 -21.99 6.47 10.31
N THR A 8 -20.88 6.00 9.74
CA THR A 8 -19.69 6.83 9.52
C THR A 8 -19.96 7.97 8.55
N LEU A 9 -20.74 7.75 7.49
CA LEU A 9 -21.16 8.81 6.58
C LEU A 9 -21.92 9.93 7.29
N ALA A 10 -22.84 9.58 8.21
CA ALA A 10 -23.56 10.57 8.99
C ALA A 10 -22.61 11.46 9.82
N VAL A 11 -21.62 10.85 10.48
CA VAL A 11 -20.59 11.59 11.23
C VAL A 11 -19.76 12.48 10.30
N VAL A 12 -19.31 11.97 9.15
CA VAL A 12 -18.55 12.75 8.17
C VAL A 12 -19.35 13.96 7.67
N ARG A 13 -20.65 13.79 7.40
CA ARG A 13 -21.54 14.90 6.98
C ARG A 13 -21.74 15.93 8.07
N GLU A 14 -21.87 15.50 9.31
CA GLU A 14 -22.00 16.37 10.49
C GLU A 14 -20.71 17.19 10.72
N SER A 15 -19.55 16.53 10.67
CA SER A 15 -18.24 17.18 10.87
C SER A 15 -17.80 18.05 9.68
N HIS A 16 -18.25 17.73 8.46
CA HIS A 16 -17.85 18.42 7.23
C HIS A 16 -19.06 18.84 6.37
N PRO A 17 -19.91 19.78 6.84
CA PRO A 17 -21.13 20.17 6.14
C PRO A 17 -20.87 20.84 4.78
N GLY A 18 -19.65 21.33 4.55
CA GLY A 18 -19.23 21.97 3.29
C GLY A 18 -18.78 21.02 2.18
N TYR A 19 -18.67 19.71 2.45
CA TYR A 19 -18.19 18.74 1.45
C TYR A 19 -19.20 18.54 0.31
N ARG A 20 -18.74 18.71 -0.93
CA ARG A 20 -19.59 18.71 -2.14
C ARG A 20 -19.76 17.35 -2.79
N GLN A 21 -18.95 16.36 -2.40
CA GLN A 21 -19.00 14.99 -2.89
C GLN A 21 -20.39 14.39 -2.62
N SER A 22 -20.86 13.50 -3.50
CA SER A 22 -22.11 12.78 -3.26
C SER A 22 -21.95 11.76 -2.13
N ASP A 23 -23.06 11.34 -1.54
CA ASP A 23 -23.03 10.30 -0.50
C ASP A 23 -22.41 9.00 -1.02
N ASP A 24 -22.63 8.63 -2.28
CA ASP A 24 -22.03 7.42 -2.86
C ASP A 24 -20.51 7.53 -2.99
N MET A 25 -19.99 8.69 -3.41
CA MET A 25 -18.55 8.94 -3.42
C MET A 25 -17.96 8.86 -2.01
N LEU A 26 -18.64 9.44 -1.01
CA LEU A 26 -18.20 9.37 0.39
C LEU A 26 -18.26 7.94 0.94
N ARG A 27 -19.30 7.16 0.61
CA ARG A 27 -19.37 5.74 0.99
C ARG A 27 -18.21 4.94 0.41
N ASP A 28 -17.83 5.22 -0.84
CA ASP A 28 -16.67 4.56 -1.47
C ASP A 28 -15.36 4.95 -0.78
N SER A 29 -15.16 6.24 -0.49
CA SER A 29 -14.02 6.72 0.30
C SER A 29 -13.97 6.09 1.71
N ILE A 30 -15.11 5.99 2.40
CA ILE A 30 -15.21 5.36 3.73
C ILE A 30 -14.84 3.87 3.65
N ARG A 31 -15.35 3.15 2.65
CA ARG A 31 -14.99 1.73 2.45
C ARG A 31 -13.50 1.57 2.15
N ALA A 32 -12.92 2.46 1.35
CA ALA A 32 -11.48 2.46 1.08
C ALA A 32 -10.70 2.72 2.37
N GLY A 33 -11.08 3.74 3.14
CA GLY A 33 -10.46 4.04 4.44
C GLY A 33 -10.53 2.89 5.43
N PHE A 34 -11.67 2.20 5.54
CA PHE A 34 -11.78 0.98 6.36
C PHE A 34 -10.82 -0.12 5.89
N LYS A 35 -10.70 -0.34 4.58
CA LYS A 35 -9.72 -1.30 4.05
C LYS A 35 -8.29 -0.90 4.43
N ARG A 36 -7.95 0.38 4.41
CA ARG A 36 -6.63 0.89 4.82
C ARG A 36 -6.39 0.70 6.32
N ALA A 37 -7.37 1.04 7.15
CA ALA A 37 -7.32 0.82 8.59
C ALA A 37 -7.10 -0.68 8.93
N LEU A 38 -7.81 -1.58 8.24
CA LEU A 38 -7.64 -3.03 8.38
C LEU A 38 -6.23 -3.50 7.99
N LEU A 39 -5.56 -2.86 7.02
CA LEU A 39 -4.17 -3.19 6.64
C LEU A 39 -3.16 -2.85 7.75
N HIS A 40 -3.48 -1.88 8.62
CA HIS A 40 -2.70 -1.58 9.83
C HIS A 40 -3.06 -2.50 11.00
N GLY A 41 -4.11 -3.31 10.88
CA GLY A 41 -4.58 -4.23 11.91
C GLY A 41 -5.64 -3.63 12.84
N LEU A 42 -6.19 -2.46 12.53
CA LEU A 42 -7.33 -1.88 13.26
C LEU A 42 -8.58 -2.71 12.98
N THR A 43 -9.31 -3.13 14.02
CA THR A 43 -10.41 -4.10 13.86
C THR A 43 -11.71 -3.72 14.55
N THR A 44 -11.69 -2.74 15.46
CA THR A 44 -12.92 -2.28 16.13
C THR A 44 -13.63 -1.21 15.31
N ASP A 45 -14.96 -1.15 15.41
CA ASP A 45 -15.76 -0.11 14.76
C ASP A 45 -15.26 1.31 15.13
N GLU A 46 -14.86 1.54 16.37
CA GLU A 46 -14.31 2.81 16.84
C GLU A 46 -13.02 3.17 16.09
N GLN A 47 -12.03 2.28 16.08
CA GLN A 47 -10.76 2.49 15.37
C GLN A 47 -10.94 2.70 13.87
N LEU A 48 -11.83 1.93 13.24
CA LEU A 48 -12.12 2.05 11.82
C LEU A 48 -12.74 3.41 11.50
N MET A 49 -13.66 3.88 12.36
CA MET A 49 -14.29 5.18 12.20
C MET A 49 -13.29 6.31 12.42
N GLU A 50 -12.52 6.28 13.51
CA GLU A 50 -11.50 7.28 13.82
C GLU A 50 -10.48 7.41 12.70
N TYR A 51 -9.97 6.29 12.18
CA TYR A 51 -9.03 6.30 11.06
C TYR A 51 -9.60 7.05 9.84
N VAL A 52 -10.86 6.79 9.51
CA VAL A 52 -11.55 7.47 8.40
C VAL A 52 -11.74 8.96 8.72
N LEU A 53 -12.10 9.31 9.94
CA LEU A 53 -12.25 10.72 10.34
C LEU A 53 -10.92 11.48 10.26
N VAL A 54 -9.81 10.87 10.63
CA VAL A 54 -8.46 11.44 10.45
C VAL A 54 -8.16 11.66 8.96
N MET A 55 -8.51 10.72 8.09
CA MET A 55 -8.35 10.90 6.64
C MET A 55 -9.10 12.15 6.13
N PHE A 56 -10.29 12.41 6.67
CA PHE A 56 -11.13 13.56 6.27
C PHE A 56 -10.67 14.88 6.91
N ALA A 57 -10.16 14.82 8.13
CA ALA A 57 -9.71 15.99 8.88
C ALA A 57 -8.33 16.49 8.42
N SER A 58 -7.42 15.58 8.08
CA SER A 58 -6.02 15.91 7.78
C SER A 58 -5.68 15.63 6.32
N ALA A 59 -5.50 14.36 5.95
CA ALA A 59 -5.24 13.93 4.57
C ALA A 59 -5.53 12.44 4.40
N PRO A 60 -6.01 11.97 3.24
CA PRO A 60 -6.26 10.55 2.98
C PRO A 60 -5.00 9.68 3.07
N ASN A 61 -3.83 10.27 2.90
CA ASN A 61 -2.53 9.62 2.92
C ASN A 61 -1.72 9.94 4.19
N PHE A 62 -2.35 10.39 5.28
CA PHE A 62 -1.68 10.69 6.56
C PHE A 62 -0.77 9.54 7.04
N ASP A 63 -1.22 8.30 6.85
CA ASP A 63 -0.51 7.08 7.24
C ASP A 63 0.74 6.80 6.40
N GLN A 64 0.99 7.58 5.35
CA GLN A 64 2.23 7.56 4.56
C GLN A 64 3.29 8.51 5.09
N HIS A 65 2.94 9.39 6.05
CA HIS A 65 3.92 10.26 6.68
C HIS A 65 5.00 9.40 7.35
N PRO A 66 6.31 9.65 7.12
CA PRO A 66 7.37 8.73 7.54
C PRO A 66 7.33 8.37 9.04
N MET A 67 6.98 9.33 9.90
CA MET A 67 6.88 9.08 11.34
C MET A 67 5.63 8.25 11.70
N ILE A 68 4.47 8.57 11.10
CA ILE A 68 3.23 7.83 11.35
C ILE A 68 3.38 6.39 10.84
N ALA A 69 3.86 6.21 9.61
CA ALA A 69 4.13 4.90 9.03
C ALA A 69 5.09 4.07 9.90
N ARG A 70 6.10 4.72 10.48
CA ARG A 70 7.04 4.06 11.40
C ARG A 70 6.35 3.57 12.67
N VAL A 71 5.50 4.39 13.31
CA VAL A 71 4.79 3.99 14.52
C VAL A 71 3.76 2.91 14.22
N LEU A 72 2.92 3.11 13.21
CA LEU A 72 1.93 2.11 12.79
C LEU A 72 2.60 0.81 12.32
N GLY A 73 3.82 0.85 11.79
CA GLY A 73 4.58 -0.34 11.41
C GLY A 73 5.32 -1.05 12.55
N ASP A 74 5.38 -0.48 13.76
CA ASP A 74 6.21 -1.01 14.85
C ASP A 74 5.58 -2.22 15.56
N ALA A 75 5.71 -3.41 14.96
CA ALA A 75 5.12 -4.66 15.44
C ALA A 75 5.57 -5.11 16.85
N ARG A 76 6.46 -4.39 17.53
CA ARG A 76 6.80 -4.61 18.94
C ARG A 76 5.65 -4.23 19.88
N PHE A 77 4.73 -3.38 19.44
CA PHE A 77 3.59 -2.91 20.22
C PHE A 77 2.25 -3.37 19.60
N PRO A 78 1.20 -3.62 20.41
CA PRO A 78 -0.15 -3.84 19.91
C PRO A 78 -0.65 -2.68 19.03
N ILE A 79 -1.58 -2.94 18.12
CA ILE A 79 -2.10 -1.87 17.24
C ILE A 79 -2.77 -0.75 18.02
N GLU A 80 -3.45 -1.07 19.12
CA GLU A 80 -4.10 -0.09 19.99
C GLU A 80 -3.08 0.91 20.52
N VAL A 81 -1.95 0.42 21.01
CA VAL A 81 -0.86 1.29 21.53
C VAL A 81 -0.24 2.12 20.43
N ARG A 82 -0.06 1.55 19.23
CA ARG A 82 0.48 2.29 18.08
C ARG A 82 -0.48 3.38 17.60
N TRP A 83 -1.79 3.10 17.62
CA TRP A 83 -2.84 4.01 17.21
C TRP A 83 -3.00 5.18 18.18
N GLU A 84 -3.05 4.94 19.48
CA GLU A 84 -3.10 6.03 20.46
C GLU A 84 -1.87 6.93 20.40
N ARG A 85 -0.70 6.32 20.18
CA ARG A 85 0.57 7.04 20.18
C ARG A 85 0.66 8.14 19.13
N ILE A 86 0.06 7.97 17.95
CA ILE A 86 0.15 9.00 16.90
C ILE A 86 -0.63 10.27 17.26
N PHE A 87 -1.39 10.28 18.36
CA PHE A 87 -2.12 11.44 18.88
C PHE A 87 -1.49 12.04 20.14
N GLU A 88 -0.32 11.55 20.56
CA GLU A 88 0.45 12.15 21.64
C GLU A 88 1.05 13.51 21.21
N GLU A 89 1.33 14.39 22.17
CA GLU A 89 1.83 15.75 21.92
C GLU A 89 3.14 15.78 21.11
N ASP A 90 3.94 14.71 21.14
CA ASP A 90 5.16 14.59 20.32
C ASP A 90 4.87 14.44 18.81
N PHE A 91 3.60 14.34 18.40
CA PHE A 91 3.16 14.26 17.01
C PHE A 91 2.60 15.57 16.43
N ASP A 92 2.43 16.62 17.23
CA ASP A 92 1.80 17.88 16.78
C ASP A 92 2.48 18.48 15.55
N ASP A 93 3.82 18.49 15.53
CA ASP A 93 4.61 18.98 14.38
C ASP A 93 4.32 18.17 13.10
N PHE A 94 4.18 16.84 13.23
CA PHE A 94 3.89 15.97 12.08
C PHE A 94 2.46 16.13 11.58
N TRP A 95 1.50 16.39 12.47
CA TRP A 95 0.14 16.74 12.06
C TRP A 95 0.07 18.08 11.33
N GLY A 96 0.94 19.02 11.70
CA GLY A 96 1.19 20.25 10.94
C GLY A 96 1.64 19.95 9.51
N GLU A 97 2.69 19.14 9.35
CA GLU A 97 3.22 18.74 8.03
C GLU A 97 2.18 18.01 7.17
N ILE A 98 1.39 17.12 7.75
CA ILE A 98 0.32 16.37 7.04
C ILE A 98 -0.79 17.28 6.54
N SER A 99 -1.05 18.39 7.24
CA SER A 99 -2.08 19.35 6.90
C SER A 99 -1.66 20.30 5.77
N GLU A 100 -0.38 20.29 5.38
CA GLU A 100 0.12 21.09 4.27
C GLU A 100 -0.42 20.58 2.91
N PRO A 101 -0.81 21.48 1.98
CA PRO A 101 -1.38 21.09 0.70
C PRO A 101 -0.50 20.15 -0.13
N ASP A 102 0.83 20.28 -0.03
CA ASP A 102 1.79 19.49 -0.81
C ASP A 102 1.86 18.02 -0.34
N PHE A 103 1.43 17.73 0.89
CA PHE A 103 1.37 16.37 1.39
C PHE A 103 0.13 15.62 0.86
N TYR A 104 -0.96 16.33 0.57
CA TYR A 104 -2.24 15.73 0.21
C TYR A 104 -2.18 14.96 -1.13
N ASP A 105 -2.54 13.66 -1.08
CA ASP A 105 -2.71 12.82 -2.27
C ASP A 105 -4.11 12.17 -2.29
N GLY A 106 -4.98 12.72 -3.14
CA GLY A 106 -6.36 12.25 -3.31
C GLY A 106 -6.50 10.83 -3.84
N GLU A 107 -5.45 10.22 -4.40
CA GLU A 107 -5.49 8.83 -4.86
C GLU A 107 -5.70 7.84 -3.69
N TYR A 108 -5.37 8.25 -2.46
CA TYR A 108 -5.57 7.43 -1.27
C TYR A 108 -7.02 7.38 -0.77
N TRP A 109 -7.94 8.10 -1.41
CA TRP A 109 -9.37 7.86 -1.29
C TRP A 109 -9.86 6.64 -2.06
N LYS A 110 -9.06 6.11 -3.00
CA LYS A 110 -9.40 4.94 -3.80
C LYS A 110 -9.12 3.66 -3.03
N ASP A 111 -9.78 2.60 -3.47
CA ASP A 111 -9.67 1.27 -2.88
C ASP A 111 -8.20 0.78 -2.84
N PRO A 112 -7.61 0.55 -1.66
CA PRO A 112 -6.21 0.12 -1.55
C PRO A 112 -5.97 -1.30 -2.06
N THR A 113 -7.04 -2.09 -2.24
CA THR A 113 -6.95 -3.44 -2.81
C THR A 113 -6.98 -3.43 -4.34
N GLN A 114 -7.26 -2.28 -4.95
CA GLN A 114 -7.16 -2.10 -6.39
C GLN A 114 -5.78 -1.54 -6.73
N PRO A 115 -5.10 -2.09 -7.75
CA PRO A 115 -3.81 -1.58 -8.17
C PRO A 115 -3.94 -0.16 -8.72
N LYS A 116 -3.03 0.74 -8.30
CA LYS A 116 -2.97 2.14 -8.76
C LYS A 116 -2.77 2.26 -10.27
N VAL A 117 -2.13 1.26 -10.87
CA VAL A 117 -1.97 1.10 -12.32
C VAL A 117 -2.93 0.02 -12.76
N LYS A 118 -3.74 0.30 -13.80
CA LYS A 118 -4.56 -0.73 -14.43
C LYS A 118 -3.61 -1.86 -14.85
N PRO A 119 -3.79 -3.11 -14.36
CA PRO A 119 -3.03 -4.23 -14.87
C PRO A 119 -3.24 -4.26 -16.38
N LEU A 120 -2.19 -4.58 -17.13
CA LEU A 120 -2.33 -4.91 -18.55
C LEU A 120 -3.55 -5.82 -18.69
N GLY A 121 -4.48 -5.42 -19.57
CA GLY A 121 -5.67 -6.22 -19.83
C GLY A 121 -5.29 -7.66 -20.19
N PRO A 122 -6.20 -8.64 -20.06
CA PRO A 122 -5.92 -10.02 -20.43
C PRO A 122 -5.40 -10.20 -21.87
N ASP A 123 -5.70 -9.25 -22.75
CA ASP A 123 -5.29 -9.22 -24.16
C ASP A 123 -4.18 -8.18 -24.46
N GLU A 124 -3.76 -7.41 -23.46
CA GLU A 124 -2.76 -6.35 -23.59
C GLU A 124 -1.39 -6.95 -23.24
N GLN A 125 -0.57 -7.23 -24.25
CA GLN A 125 0.77 -7.76 -24.04
C GLN A 125 1.73 -6.60 -23.73
N PRO A 126 2.67 -6.76 -22.76
CA PRO A 126 3.69 -5.75 -22.54
C PRO A 126 4.49 -5.53 -23.83
N THR A 127 4.68 -4.26 -24.18
CA THR A 127 5.41 -3.83 -25.37
C THR A 127 6.90 -4.10 -25.23
N ALA A 128 7.66 -4.03 -26.32
CA ALA A 128 9.12 -4.21 -26.28
C ALA A 128 9.80 -3.19 -25.34
N ASP A 129 9.24 -1.99 -25.22
CA ASP A 129 9.74 -0.93 -24.34
C ASP A 129 9.47 -1.26 -22.86
N ASP A 130 8.27 -1.76 -22.53
CA ASP A 130 7.95 -2.24 -21.17
C ASP A 130 8.92 -3.35 -20.71
N TRP A 131 9.27 -4.24 -21.64
CA TRP A 131 10.26 -5.29 -21.39
C TRP A 131 11.68 -4.74 -21.23
N ALA A 132 12.05 -3.70 -21.98
CA ALA A 132 13.36 -3.07 -21.88
C ALA A 132 13.54 -2.36 -20.53
N GLU A 133 12.51 -1.65 -20.06
CA GLU A 133 12.50 -1.02 -18.74
C GLU A 133 12.65 -2.06 -17.62
N LEU A 134 11.90 -3.17 -17.68
CA LEU A 134 12.01 -4.26 -16.71
C LEU A 134 13.43 -4.82 -16.64
N VAL A 135 14.04 -5.12 -17.79
CA VAL A 135 15.40 -5.69 -17.84
C VAL A 135 16.43 -4.70 -17.30
N VAL A 136 16.30 -3.41 -17.62
CA VAL A 136 17.17 -2.36 -17.06
C VAL A 136 16.99 -2.24 -15.55
N GLY A 137 15.77 -2.26 -15.04
CA GLY A 137 15.47 -2.24 -13.60
C GLY A 137 16.06 -3.46 -12.87
N LEU A 138 16.00 -4.65 -13.48
CA LEU A 138 16.64 -5.86 -12.92
C LEU A 138 18.17 -5.74 -12.88
N LYS A 139 18.79 -5.10 -13.87
CA LYS A 139 20.24 -4.82 -13.86
C LYS A 139 20.59 -3.82 -12.75
N GLN A 140 19.77 -2.78 -12.56
CA GLN A 140 19.93 -1.79 -11.48
C GLN A 140 19.91 -2.42 -10.09
N ALA A 141 19.02 -3.37 -9.87
CA ALA A 141 18.90 -4.07 -8.59
C ALA A 141 20.12 -4.94 -8.24
N GLN A 142 20.95 -5.31 -9.23
CA GLN A 142 22.11 -6.21 -9.04
C GLN A 142 23.40 -5.46 -8.63
N GLY A 143 23.41 -4.13 -8.69
CA GLY A 143 24.54 -3.32 -8.26
C GLY A 143 24.79 -2.13 -9.18
N PRO A 144 25.67 -1.20 -8.78
CA PRO A 144 25.89 0.06 -9.48
C PRO A 144 26.59 -0.16 -10.83
N GLY A 145 26.16 0.57 -11.88
CA GLY A 145 26.85 0.61 -13.17
C GLY A 145 26.16 1.52 -14.18
N PRO A 146 26.75 1.70 -15.38
CA PRO A 146 25.97 2.17 -16.51
C PRO A 146 25.03 1.04 -16.97
N TYR A 147 23.77 1.37 -17.19
CA TYR A 147 22.75 0.42 -17.67
C TYR A 147 22.44 0.73 -19.12
N PRO A 148 23.18 0.16 -20.09
CA PRO A 148 22.84 0.32 -21.49
C PRO A 148 21.46 -0.31 -21.78
N PRO A 149 20.75 0.15 -22.82
CA PRO A 149 19.49 -0.43 -23.24
C PRO A 149 19.58 -1.95 -23.38
N ALA A 150 18.50 -2.66 -23.02
CA ALA A 150 18.44 -4.10 -23.15
C ALA A 150 18.61 -4.53 -24.63
N THR A 151 19.48 -5.50 -24.87
CA THR A 151 19.64 -6.09 -26.21
C THR A 151 18.48 -7.03 -26.52
N GLN A 152 18.20 -7.28 -27.80
CA GLN A 152 17.12 -8.20 -28.20
C GLN A 152 17.24 -9.58 -27.55
N LYS A 153 18.46 -10.11 -27.44
CA LYS A 153 18.74 -11.39 -26.79
C LYS A 153 18.36 -11.39 -25.31
N GLU A 154 18.61 -10.27 -24.60
CA GLU A 154 18.24 -10.13 -23.20
C GLU A 154 16.71 -10.00 -23.03
N LEU A 155 16.04 -9.32 -23.96
CA LEU A 155 14.57 -9.23 -23.99
C LEU A 155 13.93 -10.61 -24.20
N ASP A 156 14.44 -11.40 -25.14
CA ASP A 156 13.94 -12.74 -25.44
C ASP A 156 14.15 -13.68 -24.23
N GLN A 157 15.31 -13.59 -23.58
CA GLN A 157 15.60 -14.35 -22.36
C GLN A 157 14.66 -13.96 -21.22
N ALA A 158 14.44 -12.66 -20.98
CA ALA A 158 13.55 -12.17 -19.92
C ALA A 158 12.09 -12.62 -20.14
N LYS A 159 11.62 -12.62 -21.39
CA LYS A 159 10.30 -13.16 -21.75
C LYS A 159 10.19 -14.65 -21.44
N GLN A 160 11.20 -15.43 -21.81
CA GLN A 160 11.21 -16.86 -21.57
C GLN A 160 11.31 -17.20 -20.08
N ASP A 161 12.10 -16.44 -19.33
CA ASP A 161 12.21 -16.57 -17.87
C ASP A 161 10.88 -16.25 -17.18
N LEU A 162 10.13 -15.24 -17.64
CA LEU A 162 8.81 -14.94 -17.10
C LEU A 162 7.82 -16.09 -17.38
N VAL A 163 7.79 -16.61 -18.61
CA VAL A 163 6.92 -17.75 -18.96
C VAL A 163 7.23 -18.96 -18.08
N ASN A 164 8.52 -19.25 -17.88
CA ASN A 164 8.97 -20.33 -17.01
C ASN A 164 8.59 -20.07 -15.54
N ALA A 165 8.71 -18.83 -15.06
CA ALA A 165 8.33 -18.44 -13.71
C ALA A 165 6.82 -18.56 -13.47
N ILE A 166 5.99 -18.15 -14.43
CA ILE A 166 4.54 -18.28 -14.37
C ILE A 166 4.14 -19.76 -14.34
N LYS A 167 4.73 -20.58 -15.21
CA LYS A 167 4.49 -22.03 -15.24
C LYS A 167 4.86 -22.66 -13.89
N LYS A 168 6.06 -22.36 -13.39
CA LYS A 168 6.53 -22.85 -12.09
C LYS A 168 5.62 -22.40 -10.96
N ARG A 169 5.16 -21.15 -10.95
CA ARG A 169 4.21 -20.65 -9.94
C ARG A 169 2.89 -21.41 -9.95
N ARG A 170 2.36 -21.77 -11.14
CA ARG A 170 1.13 -22.57 -11.25
C ARG A 170 1.29 -23.99 -10.73
N GLU A 171 2.52 -24.52 -10.80
CA GLU A 171 2.87 -25.85 -10.33
C GLU A 171 3.26 -25.88 -8.85
N THR A 172 3.62 -24.73 -8.25
CA THR A 172 4.06 -24.65 -6.85
C THR A 172 2.87 -24.40 -5.93
N THR A 173 2.67 -25.28 -4.95
CA THR A 173 1.64 -25.14 -3.92
C THR A 173 2.04 -24.10 -2.86
N PRO A 174 1.07 -23.49 -2.13
CA PRO A 174 1.39 -22.60 -1.01
C PRO A 174 2.30 -23.22 0.05
N GLU A 175 2.16 -24.53 0.30
CA GLU A 175 2.98 -25.28 1.26
C GLU A 175 4.44 -25.41 0.84
N GLU A 176 4.71 -25.60 -0.46
CA GLU A 176 6.06 -25.61 -1.01
C GLU A 176 6.70 -24.22 -0.98
N TRP A 177 5.88 -23.17 -1.10
CA TRP A 177 6.33 -21.79 -0.99
C TRP A 177 6.78 -21.45 0.44
N ASP A 178 5.98 -21.84 1.44
CA ASP A 178 6.31 -21.68 2.86
C ASP A 178 7.56 -22.47 3.26
N ALA A 179 7.71 -23.70 2.75
CA ALA A 179 8.91 -24.51 2.98
C ALA A 179 10.16 -23.82 2.41
N LYS A 180 10.05 -23.24 1.22
CA LYS A 180 11.15 -22.54 0.56
C LYS A 180 11.49 -21.20 1.23
N ALA A 181 10.48 -20.45 1.67
CA ALA A 181 10.67 -19.23 2.44
C ALA A 181 11.41 -19.52 3.76
N ARG A 182 11.07 -20.63 4.44
CA ARG A 182 11.77 -21.09 5.65
C ARG A 182 13.23 -21.48 5.37
N GLU A 183 13.53 -22.14 4.26
CA GLU A 183 14.90 -22.45 3.86
C GLU A 183 15.72 -21.20 3.55
N VAL A 184 15.16 -20.26 2.77
CA VAL A 184 15.84 -18.99 2.48
C VAL A 184 16.09 -18.21 3.77
N ALA A 185 15.12 -18.15 4.68
CA ALA A 185 15.28 -17.51 5.99
C ALA A 185 16.42 -18.10 6.83
N LYS A 186 16.70 -19.41 6.72
CA LYS A 186 17.86 -20.05 7.38
C LYS A 186 19.20 -19.67 6.75
N SER A 187 19.21 -19.40 5.44
CA SER A 187 20.42 -19.01 4.69
C SER A 187 20.75 -17.52 4.78
N LEU A 188 19.83 -16.69 5.26
CA LEU A 188 20.08 -15.25 5.40
C LEU A 188 21.08 -15.00 6.54
N PRO A 189 22.12 -14.18 6.32
CA PRO A 189 23.12 -13.89 7.33
C PRO A 189 22.45 -13.20 8.52
N LYS A 190 22.54 -13.82 9.70
CA LYS A 190 22.12 -13.19 10.96
C LYS A 190 23.00 -11.96 11.18
N LYS A 191 22.45 -10.76 10.97
CA LYS A 191 23.07 -9.51 11.42
C LYS A 191 23.38 -9.65 12.91
N ARG A 192 24.67 -9.62 13.27
CA ARG A 192 25.09 -9.53 14.67
C ARG A 192 24.78 -8.11 15.17
N PRO A 193 24.37 -7.96 16.44
CA PRO A 193 24.04 -6.68 17.05
C PRO A 193 25.22 -5.72 17.05
#